data_AF-A0A4Q5R0C0-F1
#
_entry.id   AF-A0A4Q5R0C0-F1
#
_cell.length_a   1.000
_cell.length_b   1.000
_cell.length_c   1.000
_cell.angle_alpha   90.00
_cell.angle_beta   90.00
_cell.angle_gamma   90.00
#
_symmetry.space_group_name_H-M   'P 1'
#
loop_
_entity.id
_entity.type
_entity.pdbx_description
1 polymer ?
#
loop_
_entity_poly.entity_id
_entity_poly.type
_entity_poly.pdbx_seq_one_letter_code
_entity_poly.pdbx_strand_id
1 'polypeptide(L)'
;RQQNEQSLRLCVDNLRDGYAKAAYKNLTINMLRYKRLRMYLHADSQDPNTLGSVQEGDSVRGFLRIGTDYTQNYYEYSLPLTFTTVTTGQLPTSAQVWPEDNNVDVAFQDFIDAKAERNQRGWPLTVPYVKKVLLANGKTAYITVLGNPDFSAVQGCMIGALNPIKAGNTSAKTFCLWADEFRVFDFENQGGWAANARLNVKLADLANITATGSFIGVGFGGLQDKAQARSTSDVIRGDLNATVAVDKFLPPALRLKVPVLVQASTQTITPQYDPLDPDTKLSQSLLKFADADAKAEYKKLVVDRTTSRSISVLNVRKERGPTQTKAHPWDIENVAVSYAITERTHSDINTQRDYSRSYTAALAYVYQTTPVSFTPLSKIKALDSPYLKIFKEVNFSPLPSRFSFRVDLDRRYNERFLQRVLEPGTLPTAVTTGVYYKSFYVNRVYDLSWDITKALRLDYTANNRGVVDEGAGASIGNSAEAQANQALIRNNLLRGGRTTNFDQTISATYRLPLDKFPLTDWLSADVRYSAHYTWLAASTALRARTPTPRRLADGITIDPADTATVAINLGNTVQNNAEFTANGKIDLVKLYNKVRFLNIINNAPPKPRPRPAAVDPNAPPGGGAAW
;
A
#
# COMPACT_ATOMS: atom_id res chain seq x y z
N ARG A 1 -18.13 -39.36 28.10
CA ARG A 1 -19.06 -39.04 26.99
C ARG A 1 -18.46 -39.69 25.75
N GLN A 2 -19.01 -40.79 25.25
CA GLN A 2 -18.54 -41.39 24.00
C GLN A 2 -18.92 -40.44 22.86
N GLN A 3 -17.95 -40.10 22.01
CA GLN A 3 -18.20 -39.33 20.80
C GLN A 3 -18.51 -40.29 19.65
N ASN A 4 -19.30 -39.82 18.69
CA ASN A 4 -19.67 -40.61 17.52
C ASN A 4 -18.47 -40.70 16.55
N GLU A 5 -18.15 -41.91 16.09
CA GLU A 5 -17.11 -42.19 15.09
C GLU A 5 -17.81 -42.53 13.76
N GLN A 6 -17.33 -41.98 12.64
CA GLN A 6 -17.96 -42.13 11.33
C GLN A 6 -16.92 -42.23 10.22
N SER A 7 -17.10 -43.19 9.32
CA SER A 7 -16.29 -43.35 8.12
C SER A 7 -17.07 -42.97 6.85
N LEU A 8 -16.35 -42.62 5.79
CA LEU A 8 -16.93 -42.55 4.44
C LEU A 8 -17.20 -43.99 3.96
N ARG A 9 -18.35 -44.23 3.32
CA ARG A 9 -18.65 -45.48 2.61
C ARG A 9 -19.05 -45.19 1.17
N LEU A 10 -18.31 -45.74 0.23
CA LEU A 10 -18.50 -45.60 -1.22
C LEU A 10 -18.71 -46.99 -1.83
N CYS A 11 -19.94 -47.31 -2.20
CA CYS A 11 -20.27 -48.57 -2.87
C CYS A 11 -20.45 -48.33 -4.37
N VAL A 12 -19.91 -49.24 -5.17
CA VAL A 12 -19.95 -49.17 -6.63
C VAL A 12 -20.33 -50.54 -7.16
N ASP A 13 -21.30 -50.54 -8.07
CA ASP A 13 -21.68 -51.72 -8.83
C ASP A 13 -21.11 -51.63 -10.25
N ASN A 14 -20.59 -52.75 -10.75
CA ASN A 14 -20.19 -52.92 -12.15
C ASN A 14 -19.16 -51.87 -12.63
N LEU A 15 -18.14 -51.59 -11.81
CA LEU A 15 -17.03 -50.69 -12.13
C LEU A 15 -16.21 -51.29 -13.28
N ARG A 16 -16.37 -50.71 -14.47
CA ARG A 16 -15.71 -51.15 -15.70
C ARG A 16 -14.19 -51.03 -15.62
N ASP A 17 -13.52 -51.83 -16.43
CA ASP A 17 -12.07 -51.80 -16.57
C ASP A 17 -11.55 -50.42 -16.99
N GLY A 18 -10.54 -49.90 -16.29
CA GLY A 18 -9.98 -48.57 -16.49
C GLY A 18 -10.79 -47.40 -15.94
N TYR A 19 -11.94 -47.63 -15.29
CA TYR A 19 -12.76 -46.57 -14.70
C TYR A 19 -12.53 -46.44 -13.20
N ALA A 20 -12.66 -45.20 -12.72
CA ALA A 20 -12.63 -44.85 -11.30
C ALA A 20 -13.93 -44.17 -10.87
N LYS A 21 -14.29 -44.35 -9.59
CA LYS A 21 -15.34 -43.60 -8.91
C LYS A 21 -14.81 -43.09 -7.58
N ALA A 22 -15.19 -41.85 -7.25
CA ALA A 22 -14.67 -41.17 -6.08
C ALA A 22 -15.66 -40.17 -5.51
N ALA A 23 -15.50 -39.87 -4.23
CA ALA A 23 -16.07 -38.70 -3.59
C ALA A 23 -15.00 -37.63 -3.46
N TYR A 24 -15.38 -36.36 -3.57
CA TYR A 24 -14.48 -35.23 -3.41
C TYR A 24 -14.98 -34.27 -2.34
N LYS A 25 -14.05 -33.52 -1.75
CA LYS A 25 -14.33 -32.47 -0.81
C LYS A 25 -13.41 -31.29 -1.08
N ASN A 26 -14.02 -30.11 -1.18
CA ASN A 26 -13.27 -28.86 -1.22
C ASN A 26 -12.72 -28.56 0.18
N LEU A 27 -11.45 -28.19 0.22
CA LEU A 27 -10.70 -27.89 1.43
C LEU A 27 -9.90 -26.61 1.20
N THR A 28 -9.37 -26.02 2.26
CA THR A 28 -8.42 -24.91 2.16
C THR A 28 -7.45 -25.08 3.30
N ILE A 29 -6.36 -25.81 3.03
CA ILE A 29 -5.39 -26.20 4.05
C ILE A 29 -3.98 -26.12 3.49
N ASN A 30 -3.07 -25.58 4.31
CA ASN A 30 -1.65 -25.62 4.05
C ASN A 30 -1.07 -26.86 4.74
N MET A 31 -0.52 -27.78 3.94
CA MET A 31 0.05 -29.03 4.41
C MET A 31 1.58 -29.02 4.51
N LEU A 32 2.26 -27.92 4.16
CA LEU A 32 3.74 -27.86 4.04
C LEU A 32 4.50 -28.27 5.30
N ARG A 33 4.00 -27.90 6.48
CA ARG A 33 4.68 -28.16 7.76
C ARG A 33 4.42 -29.56 8.31
N TYR A 34 3.63 -30.39 7.63
CA TYR A 34 3.38 -31.77 8.05
C TYR A 34 4.30 -32.72 7.29
N LYS A 35 4.69 -33.83 7.91
CA LYS A 35 5.59 -34.80 7.27
C LYS A 35 4.87 -35.97 6.63
N ARG A 36 3.74 -36.40 7.21
CA ARG A 36 3.05 -37.63 6.80
C ARG A 36 1.56 -37.44 6.62
N LEU A 37 1.01 -38.22 5.71
CA LEU A 37 -0.40 -38.33 5.40
C LEU A 37 -0.87 -39.73 5.79
N ARG A 38 -1.93 -39.81 6.59
CA ARG A 38 -2.48 -41.07 7.08
C ARG A 38 -3.98 -41.19 6.84
N MET A 39 -4.43 -42.38 6.48
CA MET A 39 -5.83 -42.72 6.33
C MET A 39 -6.00 -44.24 6.41
N TYR A 40 -7.09 -44.69 7.01
CA TYR A 40 -7.47 -46.10 6.99
C TYR A 40 -8.40 -46.38 5.82
N LEU A 41 -8.15 -47.49 5.12
CA LEU A 41 -9.01 -47.97 4.05
C LEU A 41 -9.49 -49.39 4.36
N HIS A 42 -10.77 -49.63 4.13
CA HIS A 42 -11.39 -50.95 4.18
C HIS A 42 -12.10 -51.21 2.87
N ALA A 43 -12.10 -52.46 2.41
CA ALA A 43 -12.81 -52.85 1.21
C ALA A 43 -13.51 -54.19 1.44
N ASP A 44 -14.80 -54.24 1.10
CA ASP A 44 -15.62 -55.44 1.19
C ASP A 44 -16.39 -55.69 -0.11
N SER A 45 -16.55 -56.96 -0.46
CA SER A 45 -17.30 -57.40 -1.63
C SER A 45 -17.87 -58.80 -1.42
N GLN A 46 -19.02 -59.07 -2.04
CA GLN A 46 -19.60 -60.41 -2.17
C GLN A 46 -19.49 -60.95 -3.60
N ASP A 47 -18.96 -60.16 -4.54
CA ASP A 47 -18.83 -60.53 -5.95
C ASP A 47 -17.58 -61.40 -6.16
N PRO A 48 -17.72 -62.66 -6.63
CA PRO A 48 -16.60 -63.55 -6.88
C PRO A 48 -15.59 -62.99 -7.90
N ASN A 49 -16.05 -62.19 -8.88
CA ASN A 49 -15.15 -61.57 -9.86
C ASN A 49 -14.24 -60.52 -9.21
N THR A 50 -14.70 -59.87 -8.15
CA THR A 50 -13.91 -58.91 -7.38
C THR A 50 -12.95 -59.62 -6.43
N LEU A 51 -13.44 -60.63 -5.69
CA LEU A 51 -12.62 -61.40 -4.75
C LEU A 51 -11.55 -62.27 -5.43
N GLY A 52 -11.78 -62.70 -6.68
CA GLY A 52 -10.80 -63.44 -7.48
C GLY A 52 -9.65 -62.60 -8.04
N SER A 53 -9.77 -61.27 -8.05
CA SER A 53 -8.76 -60.34 -8.59
C SER A 53 -7.76 -59.89 -7.53
N VAL A 54 -6.96 -60.84 -7.04
CA VAL A 54 -5.91 -60.59 -6.02
C VAL A 54 -4.50 -60.44 -6.61
N GLN A 55 -4.35 -60.66 -7.93
CA GLN A 55 -3.05 -60.54 -8.59
C GLN A 55 -2.63 -59.08 -8.79
N GLU A 56 -1.32 -58.83 -8.74
CA GLU A 56 -0.74 -57.51 -8.99
C GLU A 56 -1.16 -56.99 -10.38
N GLY A 57 -1.71 -55.77 -10.42
CA GLY A 57 -2.21 -55.15 -11.65
C GLY A 57 -3.66 -55.46 -11.99
N ASP A 58 -4.31 -56.42 -11.31
CA ASP A 58 -5.74 -56.79 -11.48
C ASP A 58 -6.60 -56.30 -10.29
N SER A 59 -5.97 -56.19 -9.12
CA SER A 59 -6.62 -55.77 -7.89
C SER A 59 -7.13 -54.33 -7.96
N VAL A 60 -8.35 -54.11 -7.49
CA VAL A 60 -8.91 -52.77 -7.28
C VAL A 60 -7.95 -51.93 -6.44
N ARG A 61 -7.70 -50.69 -6.87
CA ARG A 61 -6.84 -49.75 -6.15
C ARG A 61 -7.66 -48.71 -5.42
N GLY A 62 -7.42 -48.53 -4.13
CA GLY A 62 -7.87 -47.36 -3.40
C GLY A 62 -6.93 -46.22 -3.69
N PHE A 63 -7.47 -45.02 -3.97
CA PHE A 63 -6.65 -43.85 -4.24
C PHE A 63 -7.10 -42.63 -3.45
N LEU A 64 -6.13 -41.79 -3.14
CA LEU A 64 -6.27 -40.50 -2.52
C LEU A 64 -5.57 -39.47 -3.40
N ARG A 65 -6.35 -38.53 -3.92
CA ARG A 65 -5.90 -37.43 -4.77
C ARG A 65 -6.02 -36.11 -4.03
N ILE A 66 -4.96 -35.31 -4.04
CA ILE A 66 -4.84 -34.05 -3.30
C ILE A 66 -4.18 -33.02 -4.21
N GLY A 67 -4.75 -31.82 -4.30
CA GLY A 67 -4.16 -30.77 -5.12
C GLY A 67 -4.90 -29.45 -5.10
N THR A 68 -4.50 -28.58 -6.01
CA THR A 68 -5.19 -27.30 -6.30
C THR A 68 -6.42 -27.54 -7.17
N ASP A 69 -6.50 -28.67 -7.87
CA ASP A 69 -7.69 -29.13 -8.55
C ASP A 69 -7.76 -30.68 -8.59
N TYR A 70 -8.76 -31.23 -9.28
CA TYR A 70 -9.00 -32.66 -9.35
C TYR A 70 -8.50 -33.35 -10.62
N THR A 71 -8.12 -32.61 -11.66
CA THR A 71 -7.96 -33.16 -13.02
C THR A 71 -6.70 -32.72 -13.75
N GLN A 72 -6.12 -31.57 -13.39
CA GLN A 72 -4.97 -30.98 -14.06
C GLN A 72 -3.78 -30.82 -13.13
N ASN A 73 -3.97 -30.53 -11.85
CA ASN A 73 -2.92 -30.24 -10.87
C ASN A 73 -3.18 -31.01 -9.57
N TYR A 74 -2.73 -32.25 -9.52
CA TYR A 74 -2.87 -33.09 -8.35
C TYR A 74 -1.69 -34.03 -8.12
N TYR A 75 -1.50 -34.35 -6.84
CA TYR A 75 -0.82 -35.55 -6.39
C TYR A 75 -1.85 -36.64 -6.16
N GLU A 76 -1.53 -37.88 -6.51
CA GLU A 76 -2.35 -39.04 -6.18
C GLU A 76 -1.49 -40.14 -5.61
N TYR A 77 -1.93 -40.72 -4.51
CA TYR A 77 -1.38 -41.96 -3.97
C TYR A 77 -2.42 -43.06 -4.13
N SER A 78 -2.03 -44.19 -4.72
CA SER A 78 -2.90 -45.35 -4.86
C SER A 78 -2.21 -46.64 -4.47
N LEU A 79 -2.97 -47.55 -3.87
CA LEU A 79 -2.47 -48.86 -3.42
C LEU A 79 -3.51 -49.96 -3.72
N PRO A 80 -3.07 -51.20 -4.01
CA PRO A 80 -3.97 -52.33 -4.23
C PRO A 80 -4.64 -52.77 -2.93
N LEU A 81 -5.97 -52.83 -2.93
CA LEU A 81 -6.77 -53.14 -1.74
C LEU A 81 -6.79 -54.64 -1.44
N THR A 82 -6.58 -55.00 -0.19
CA THR A 82 -6.99 -56.29 0.37
C THR A 82 -8.47 -56.23 0.74
N PHE A 83 -9.26 -57.15 0.19
CA PHE A 83 -10.66 -57.30 0.54
C PHE A 83 -10.82 -58.10 1.83
N THR A 84 -11.62 -57.60 2.76
CA THR A 84 -11.99 -58.35 3.95
C THR A 84 -12.97 -59.45 3.57
N THR A 85 -12.58 -60.71 3.78
CA THR A 85 -13.47 -61.87 3.59
C THR A 85 -14.13 -62.24 4.92
N VAL A 86 -15.45 -62.26 4.97
CA VAL A 86 -16.19 -62.71 6.16
C VAL A 86 -16.42 -64.21 6.06
N THR A 87 -15.92 -64.98 7.02
CA THR A 87 -16.27 -66.40 7.17
C THR A 87 -17.65 -66.51 7.78
N THR A 88 -18.54 -67.30 7.17
CA THR A 88 -19.92 -67.48 7.65
C THR A 88 -19.93 -67.89 9.13
N GLY A 89 -20.62 -67.10 9.97
CA GLY A 89 -20.77 -67.38 11.40
C GLY A 89 -19.74 -66.72 12.33
N GLN A 90 -18.77 -65.96 11.83
CA GLN A 90 -17.83 -65.19 12.65
C GLN A 90 -17.89 -63.69 12.33
N LEU A 91 -17.92 -62.85 13.37
CA LEU A 91 -17.78 -61.40 13.21
C LEU A 91 -16.29 -61.06 12.98
N PRO A 92 -15.96 -60.22 11.98
CA PRO A 92 -14.58 -59.82 11.76
C PRO A 92 -14.09 -58.98 12.95
N THR A 93 -12.85 -59.23 13.34
CA THR A 93 -12.13 -58.39 14.31
C THR A 93 -11.80 -57.02 13.71
N SER A 94 -11.52 -56.02 14.55
CA SER A 94 -11.15 -54.67 14.08
C SER A 94 -9.97 -54.69 13.10
N ALA A 95 -8.94 -55.50 13.35
CA ALA A 95 -7.79 -55.65 12.45
C ALA A 95 -8.11 -56.34 11.11
N GLN A 96 -9.18 -57.15 11.07
CA GLN A 96 -9.68 -57.72 9.80
C GLN A 96 -10.53 -56.73 9.02
N VAL A 97 -11.24 -55.84 9.71
CA VAL A 97 -11.98 -54.73 9.07
C VAL A 97 -11.01 -53.67 8.55
N TRP A 98 -10.03 -53.25 9.34
CA TRP A 98 -9.01 -52.28 8.94
C TRP A 98 -7.65 -52.96 8.79
N PRO A 99 -7.41 -53.70 7.69
CA PRO A 99 -6.15 -54.41 7.49
C PRO A 99 -5.00 -53.41 7.31
N GLU A 100 -3.88 -53.65 7.98
CA GLU A 100 -2.69 -52.78 7.91
C GLU A 100 -2.19 -52.58 6.48
N ASP A 101 -2.38 -53.61 5.63
CA ASP A 101 -2.07 -53.59 4.21
C ASP A 101 -2.78 -52.49 3.41
N ASN A 102 -3.93 -52.04 3.88
CA ASN A 102 -4.72 -51.00 3.24
C ASN A 102 -4.44 -49.61 3.83
N ASN A 103 -3.62 -49.51 4.87
CA ASN A 103 -3.32 -48.23 5.50
C ASN A 103 -2.54 -47.33 4.54
N VAL A 104 -3.07 -46.15 4.30
CA VAL A 104 -2.32 -45.08 3.68
C VAL A 104 -1.40 -44.50 4.75
N ASP A 105 -0.10 -44.65 4.60
CA ASP A 105 0.91 -43.99 5.42
C ASP A 105 2.09 -43.56 4.54
N VAL A 106 1.97 -42.38 3.93
CA VAL A 106 2.91 -41.86 2.93
C VAL A 106 3.52 -40.54 3.41
N ALA A 107 4.82 -40.34 3.17
CA ALA A 107 5.47 -39.07 3.50
C ALA A 107 5.14 -38.03 2.42
N PHE A 108 4.90 -36.78 2.83
CA PHE A 108 4.74 -35.67 1.87
C PHE A 108 5.99 -35.52 0.98
N GLN A 109 7.17 -35.81 1.53
CA GLN A 109 8.44 -35.79 0.78
C GLN A 109 8.45 -36.80 -0.38
N ASP A 110 7.76 -37.94 -0.28
CA ASP A 110 7.73 -38.93 -1.36
C ASP A 110 7.04 -38.37 -2.62
N PHE A 111 5.99 -37.55 -2.42
CA PHE A 111 5.31 -36.84 -3.52
C PHE A 111 6.20 -35.75 -4.12
N ILE A 112 6.86 -34.96 -3.27
CA ILE A 112 7.76 -33.88 -3.69
C ILE A 112 8.95 -34.46 -4.46
N ASP A 113 9.50 -35.59 -4.01
CA ASP A 113 10.58 -36.31 -4.69
C ASP A 113 10.14 -36.85 -6.04
N ALA A 114 8.93 -37.43 -6.12
CA ALA A 114 8.36 -37.87 -7.40
C ALA A 114 8.20 -36.70 -8.38
N LYS A 115 7.74 -35.54 -7.91
CA LYS A 115 7.63 -34.31 -8.72
C LYS A 115 9.00 -33.75 -9.14
N ALA A 116 9.97 -33.74 -8.24
CA ALA A 116 11.33 -33.28 -8.53
C ALA A 116 11.98 -34.18 -9.60
N GLU A 117 11.83 -35.49 -9.47
CA GLU A 117 12.29 -36.47 -10.46
C GLU A 117 11.61 -36.28 -11.83
N ARG A 118 10.29 -36.07 -11.83
CA ARG A 118 9.50 -35.73 -13.02
C ARG A 118 10.03 -34.49 -13.73
N ASN A 119 10.28 -33.42 -12.95
CA ASN A 119 10.77 -32.14 -13.47
C ASN A 119 12.20 -32.27 -14.00
N GLN A 120 13.08 -33.02 -13.32
CA GLN A 120 14.45 -33.26 -13.77
C GLN A 120 14.50 -34.02 -15.11
N ARG A 121 13.55 -34.92 -15.35
CA ARG A 121 13.41 -35.65 -16.62
C ARG A 121 12.77 -34.84 -17.75
N GLY A 122 12.34 -33.60 -17.48
CA GLY A 122 11.59 -32.79 -18.45
C GLY A 122 10.25 -33.41 -18.85
N TRP A 123 9.65 -34.21 -17.98
CA TRP A 123 8.40 -34.90 -18.29
C TRP A 123 7.24 -33.91 -18.46
N PRO A 124 6.39 -34.03 -19.51
CA PRO A 124 5.31 -33.09 -19.77
C PRO A 124 4.34 -32.91 -18.61
N LEU A 125 3.96 -31.66 -18.29
CA LEU A 125 3.03 -31.37 -17.18
C LEU A 125 1.61 -31.90 -17.44
N THR A 126 1.23 -32.09 -18.70
CA THR A 126 -0.09 -32.57 -19.13
C THR A 126 -0.23 -34.09 -19.12
N VAL A 127 0.84 -34.83 -18.85
CA VAL A 127 0.86 -36.30 -18.84
C VAL A 127 1.14 -36.78 -17.41
N PRO A 128 0.33 -37.69 -16.85
CA PRO A 128 0.56 -38.21 -15.51
C PRO A 128 1.93 -38.88 -15.40
N TYR A 129 2.75 -38.46 -14.46
CA TYR A 129 3.99 -39.13 -14.11
C TYR A 129 3.73 -40.10 -12.96
N VAL A 130 3.99 -41.39 -13.17
CA VAL A 130 3.70 -42.45 -12.20
C VAL A 130 5.00 -43.04 -11.66
N LYS A 131 5.23 -42.90 -10.36
CA LYS A 131 6.33 -43.52 -9.62
C LYS A 131 5.80 -44.72 -8.84
N LYS A 132 6.43 -45.89 -9.03
CA LYS A 132 6.14 -47.10 -8.25
C LYS A 132 6.89 -47.07 -6.92
N VAL A 133 6.21 -47.44 -5.85
CA VAL A 133 6.76 -47.51 -4.49
C VAL A 133 6.52 -48.92 -3.95
N LEU A 134 7.59 -49.65 -3.65
CA LEU A 134 7.49 -50.98 -3.04
C LEU A 134 7.23 -50.82 -1.54
N LEU A 135 6.11 -51.34 -1.07
CA LEU A 135 5.71 -51.33 0.32
C LEU A 135 6.38 -52.47 1.10
N ALA A 136 6.47 -52.33 2.43
CA ALA A 136 7.08 -53.32 3.31
C ALA A 136 6.38 -54.70 3.26
N ASN A 137 5.10 -54.73 2.92
CA ASN A 137 4.30 -55.95 2.73
C ASN A 137 4.48 -56.59 1.34
N GLY A 138 5.40 -56.09 0.51
CA GLY A 138 5.69 -56.60 -0.83
C GLY A 138 4.74 -56.13 -1.92
N LYS A 139 3.72 -55.30 -1.60
CA LYS A 139 2.81 -54.70 -2.59
C LYS A 139 3.42 -53.46 -3.24
N THR A 140 3.00 -53.17 -4.46
CA THR A 140 3.38 -51.93 -5.17
C THR A 140 2.30 -50.87 -5.01
N ALA A 141 2.63 -49.76 -4.35
CA ALA A 141 1.86 -48.53 -4.39
C ALA A 141 2.35 -47.60 -5.52
N TYR A 142 1.55 -46.59 -5.85
CA TYR A 142 1.81 -45.67 -6.95
C TYR A 142 1.62 -44.24 -6.49
N ILE A 143 2.61 -43.40 -6.75
CA ILE A 143 2.54 -41.95 -6.63
C ILE A 143 2.41 -41.37 -8.04
N THR A 144 1.31 -40.70 -8.30
CA THR A 144 1.04 -40.02 -9.57
C THR A 144 1.13 -38.50 -9.38
N VAL A 145 1.84 -37.83 -10.28
CA VAL A 145 1.94 -36.36 -10.33
C VAL A 145 1.44 -35.88 -11.68
N LEU A 146 0.46 -34.98 -11.69
CA LEU A 146 -0.04 -34.31 -12.90
C LEU A 146 -0.09 -32.79 -12.68
N GLY A 147 0.29 -32.01 -13.69
CA GLY A 147 0.35 -30.55 -13.61
C GLY A 147 1.46 -30.06 -12.68
N ASN A 148 1.24 -28.94 -12.00
CA ASN A 148 2.11 -28.46 -10.92
C ASN A 148 1.31 -28.35 -9.61
N PRO A 149 1.00 -29.49 -8.96
CA PRO A 149 0.23 -29.50 -7.71
C PRO A 149 1.01 -28.82 -6.58
N ASP A 150 0.30 -28.31 -5.57
CA ASP A 150 0.90 -27.54 -4.47
C ASP A 150 0.25 -27.88 -3.11
N PHE A 151 1.06 -28.34 -2.16
CA PHE A 151 0.64 -28.61 -0.78
C PHE A 151 0.49 -27.35 0.09
N SER A 152 0.99 -26.19 -0.35
CA SER A 152 0.84 -24.91 0.34
C SER A 152 -0.58 -24.38 0.28
N ALA A 153 -1.30 -24.71 -0.79
CA ALA A 153 -2.63 -24.19 -1.10
C ALA A 153 -3.57 -25.29 -1.61
N VAL A 154 -3.69 -26.39 -0.87
CA VAL A 154 -4.59 -27.50 -1.24
C VAL A 154 -6.03 -27.01 -1.25
N GLN A 155 -6.72 -27.21 -2.38
CA GLN A 155 -8.11 -26.81 -2.59
C GLN A 155 -9.09 -27.99 -2.62
N GLY A 156 -8.60 -29.19 -2.90
CA GLY A 156 -9.45 -30.37 -3.02
C GLY A 156 -8.74 -31.66 -2.61
N CYS A 157 -9.50 -32.53 -1.95
CA CYS A 157 -9.15 -33.93 -1.79
C CYS A 157 -10.23 -34.81 -2.43
N MET A 158 -9.81 -35.92 -3.02
CA MET A 158 -10.67 -36.91 -3.63
C MET A 158 -10.24 -38.30 -3.18
N ILE A 159 -11.19 -39.08 -2.67
CA ILE A 159 -10.97 -40.46 -2.22
C ILE A 159 -11.85 -41.35 -3.08
N GLY A 160 -11.27 -42.40 -3.65
CA GLY A 160 -12.00 -43.28 -4.52
C GLY A 160 -11.32 -44.61 -4.75
N ALA A 161 -11.90 -45.37 -5.67
CA ALA A 161 -11.35 -46.62 -6.12
C ALA A 161 -11.30 -46.69 -7.65
N LEU A 162 -10.25 -47.35 -8.15
CA LEU A 162 -9.94 -47.54 -9.55
C LEU A 162 -9.90 -49.03 -9.86
N ASN A 163 -10.60 -49.45 -10.92
CA ASN A 163 -10.39 -50.76 -11.53
C ASN A 163 -9.26 -50.62 -12.59
N PRO A 164 -8.05 -51.13 -12.34
CA PRO A 164 -6.91 -50.91 -13.23
C PRO A 164 -7.02 -51.72 -14.53
N ILE A 165 -6.60 -51.14 -15.65
CA ILE A 165 -6.54 -51.82 -16.95
C ILE A 165 -5.57 -53.00 -16.88
N LYS A 166 -6.07 -54.22 -17.12
CA LYS A 166 -5.25 -55.43 -17.26
C LYS A 166 -5.51 -56.13 -18.58
N ALA A 167 -4.43 -56.33 -19.34
CA ALA A 167 -4.49 -57.11 -20.58
C ALA A 167 -5.00 -58.53 -20.28
N GLY A 168 -6.10 -58.92 -20.93
CA GLY A 168 -6.72 -60.24 -20.78
C GLY A 168 -7.74 -60.38 -19.65
N ASN A 169 -8.00 -59.35 -18.85
CA ASN A 169 -9.09 -59.34 -17.86
C ASN A 169 -9.83 -58.00 -17.86
N THR A 170 -11.04 -57.98 -18.45
CA THR A 170 -11.91 -56.80 -18.49
C THR A 170 -13.10 -56.91 -17.53
N SER A 171 -12.99 -57.77 -16.51
CA SER A 171 -14.10 -57.99 -15.58
C SER A 171 -14.42 -56.73 -14.79
N ALA A 172 -15.71 -56.41 -14.74
CA ALA A 172 -16.19 -55.33 -13.91
C ALA A 172 -16.17 -55.73 -12.43
N LYS A 173 -15.99 -54.73 -11.55
CA LYS A 173 -15.84 -54.93 -10.11
C LYS A 173 -17.01 -54.33 -9.34
N THR A 174 -17.49 -55.04 -8.33
CA THR A 174 -18.55 -54.57 -7.43
C THR A 174 -18.07 -54.68 -6.00
N PHE A 175 -18.06 -53.56 -5.26
CA PHE A 175 -17.55 -53.52 -3.89
C PHE A 175 -17.95 -52.23 -3.15
N CYS A 176 -17.73 -52.24 -1.84
CA CYS A 176 -17.76 -51.03 -1.00
C CYS A 176 -16.34 -50.70 -0.50
N LEU A 177 -15.95 -49.44 -0.66
CA LEU A 177 -14.74 -48.84 -0.08
C LEU A 177 -15.14 -47.99 1.12
N TRP A 178 -14.46 -48.18 2.24
CA TRP A 178 -14.61 -47.33 3.41
C TRP A 178 -13.31 -46.60 3.68
N ALA A 179 -13.41 -45.34 4.06
CA ALA A 179 -12.24 -44.50 4.37
C ALA A 179 -12.46 -43.78 5.70
N ASP A 180 -11.46 -43.84 6.58
CA ASP A 180 -11.54 -43.27 7.91
C ASP A 180 -10.23 -42.60 8.36
N GLU A 181 -10.33 -41.74 9.37
CA GLU A 181 -9.25 -40.97 9.98
C GLU A 181 -8.28 -40.32 8.98
N PHE A 182 -8.81 -39.61 7.97
CA PHE A 182 -7.97 -38.85 7.05
C PHE A 182 -7.28 -37.70 7.79
N ARG A 183 -5.98 -37.86 8.07
CA ARG A 183 -5.21 -36.95 8.91
C ARG A 183 -3.80 -36.70 8.39
N VAL A 184 -3.28 -35.55 8.78
CA VAL A 184 -1.86 -35.20 8.65
C VAL A 184 -1.17 -35.43 9.99
N PHE A 185 0.06 -35.94 9.95
CA PHE A 185 0.81 -36.35 11.12
C PHE A 185 2.26 -35.90 11.03
N ASP A 186 2.85 -35.64 12.21
CA ASP A 186 4.22 -35.19 12.43
C ASP A 186 4.52 -33.82 11.79
N PHE A 187 5.18 -32.93 12.54
CA PHE A 187 5.47 -31.57 12.10
C PHE A 187 6.96 -31.39 11.80
N GLU A 188 7.27 -30.53 10.84
CA GLU A 188 8.65 -30.10 10.61
C GLU A 188 9.12 -29.22 11.76
N ASN A 189 9.86 -29.83 12.69
CA ASN A 189 10.45 -29.19 13.85
C ASN A 189 11.78 -28.52 13.48
N GLN A 190 11.70 -27.39 12.78
CA GLN A 190 12.86 -26.55 12.50
C GLN A 190 12.87 -25.33 13.43
N GLY A 191 13.99 -25.14 14.15
CA GLY A 191 14.24 -23.94 14.94
C GLY A 191 14.70 -22.79 14.04
N GLY A 192 14.30 -21.57 14.38
CA GLY A 192 14.81 -20.35 13.77
C GLY A 192 15.36 -19.42 14.83
N TRP A 193 16.20 -18.47 14.42
CA TRP A 193 16.69 -17.40 15.28
C TRP A 193 16.37 -16.06 14.65
N ALA A 194 16.31 -15.03 15.48
CA ALA A 194 16.26 -13.66 15.03
C ALA A 194 17.26 -12.83 15.82
N ALA A 195 17.81 -11.81 15.17
CA ALA A 195 18.66 -10.84 15.82
C ALA A 195 18.28 -9.45 15.35
N ASN A 196 18.23 -8.52 16.31
CA ASN A 196 18.03 -7.10 16.03
C ASN A 196 19.21 -6.34 16.63
N ALA A 197 19.87 -5.54 15.81
CA ALA A 197 20.92 -4.64 16.23
C ALA A 197 20.50 -3.20 15.95
N ARG A 198 20.72 -2.31 16.90
CA ARG A 198 20.47 -0.88 16.74
C ARG A 198 21.63 -0.08 17.30
N LEU A 199 22.16 0.81 16.47
CA LEU A 199 23.21 1.76 16.82
C LEU A 199 22.65 3.17 16.63
N ASN A 200 22.70 3.99 17.69
CA ASN A 200 22.38 5.41 17.61
C ASN A 200 23.63 6.20 18.01
N VAL A 201 24.12 7.07 17.14
CA VAL A 201 25.30 7.91 17.36
C VAL A 201 24.89 9.37 17.22
N LYS A 202 25.05 10.14 18.31
CA LYS A 202 24.83 11.59 18.31
C LYS A 202 26.19 12.31 18.36
N LEU A 203 26.50 13.06 17.32
CA LEU A 203 27.70 13.88 17.21
C LEU A 203 27.37 15.32 17.61
N ALA A 204 27.24 15.57 18.92
CA ALA A 204 26.86 16.88 19.49
C ALA A 204 25.66 17.50 18.75
N ASP A 205 25.86 18.66 18.11
CA ASP A 205 24.89 19.39 17.29
C ASP A 205 25.04 19.16 15.78
N LEU A 206 26.04 18.37 15.36
CA LEU A 206 26.41 18.19 13.96
C LEU A 206 25.57 17.11 13.27
N ALA A 207 25.44 15.93 13.88
CA ALA A 207 24.72 14.83 13.25
C ALA A 207 24.10 13.86 14.23
N ASN A 208 23.02 13.22 13.81
CA ASN A 208 22.43 12.07 14.48
C ASN A 208 22.30 10.92 13.47
N ILE A 209 22.98 9.81 13.72
CA ILE A 209 23.04 8.65 12.84
C ILE A 209 22.37 7.49 13.57
N THR A 210 21.36 6.90 12.96
CA THR A 210 20.68 5.70 13.42
C THR A 210 20.88 4.60 12.39
N ALA A 211 21.49 3.50 12.78
CA ALA A 211 21.60 2.29 11.99
C ALA A 211 20.84 1.16 12.68
N THR A 212 19.97 0.48 11.94
CA THR A 212 19.24 -0.71 12.40
C THR A 212 19.51 -1.87 11.46
N GLY A 213 19.79 -3.02 12.02
CA GLY A 213 19.89 -4.28 11.30
C GLY A 213 18.97 -5.31 11.94
N SER A 214 18.25 -6.08 11.14
CA SER A 214 17.51 -7.23 11.62
C SER A 214 17.69 -8.44 10.73
N PHE A 215 17.72 -9.60 11.38
CA PHE A 215 17.71 -10.90 10.75
C PHE A 215 16.58 -11.72 11.36
N ILE A 216 15.78 -12.36 10.51
CA ILE A 216 14.80 -13.36 10.91
C ILE A 216 15.06 -14.60 10.06
N GLY A 217 15.42 -15.69 10.72
CA GLY A 217 15.63 -16.97 10.05
C GLY A 217 14.33 -17.73 9.79
N VAL A 218 14.40 -18.64 8.83
CA VAL A 218 13.39 -19.68 8.62
C VAL A 218 13.04 -20.40 9.93
N GLY A 219 11.75 -20.60 10.20
CA GLY A 219 11.24 -21.25 11.40
C GLY A 219 11.05 -20.34 12.62
N PHE A 220 11.53 -19.09 12.58
CA PHE A 220 11.31 -18.13 13.67
C PHE A 220 9.86 -17.60 13.66
N GLY A 221 9.30 -17.36 14.84
CA GLY A 221 7.95 -16.84 15.05
C GLY A 221 7.69 -16.55 16.53
N GLY A 222 6.55 -15.94 16.84
CA GLY A 222 6.09 -15.73 18.22
C GLY A 222 5.69 -17.04 18.91
N LEU A 223 5.61 -17.03 20.25
CA LEU A 223 5.24 -18.22 21.03
C LEU A 223 3.78 -18.66 20.76
N GLN A 224 2.90 -17.70 20.51
CA GLN A 224 1.50 -17.92 20.15
C GLN A 224 1.30 -18.36 18.70
N ASP A 225 2.33 -18.29 17.86
CA ASP A 225 2.20 -18.58 16.44
C ASP A 225 2.05 -20.09 16.23
N LYS A 226 0.99 -20.48 15.52
CA LYS A 226 0.82 -21.84 15.02
C LYS A 226 2.00 -22.19 14.11
N ALA A 227 2.34 -23.48 13.99
CA ALA A 227 3.45 -23.95 13.16
C ALA A 227 3.44 -23.39 11.72
N GLN A 228 2.25 -23.21 11.14
CA GLN A 228 2.06 -22.67 9.78
C GLN A 228 2.34 -21.16 9.65
N ALA A 229 2.28 -20.39 10.74
CA ALA A 229 2.49 -18.94 10.74
C ALA A 229 3.96 -18.53 10.93
N ARG A 230 4.84 -19.49 11.22
CA ARG A 230 6.28 -19.27 11.41
C ARG A 230 6.98 -19.02 10.08
N SER A 231 8.05 -18.20 10.09
CA SER A 231 8.75 -17.76 8.89
C SER A 231 9.16 -18.93 7.97
N THR A 232 8.92 -18.77 6.67
CA THR A 232 9.36 -19.68 5.59
C THR A 232 10.52 -19.10 4.79
N SER A 233 11.05 -17.94 5.20
CA SER A 233 12.13 -17.25 4.50
C SER A 233 13.14 -16.65 5.48
N ASP A 234 14.39 -16.55 5.04
CA ASP A 234 15.39 -15.74 5.72
C ASP A 234 15.21 -14.28 5.29
N VAL A 235 14.96 -13.40 6.25
CA VAL A 235 14.73 -11.98 6.02
C VAL A 235 15.86 -11.19 6.65
N ILE A 236 16.66 -10.52 5.82
CA ILE A 236 17.68 -9.57 6.24
C ILE A 236 17.16 -8.17 5.94
N ARG A 237 17.17 -7.28 6.93
CA ARG A 237 16.88 -5.86 6.75
C ARG A 237 18.00 -5.03 7.32
N GLY A 238 18.39 -3.99 6.60
CA GLY A 238 19.32 -2.98 7.06
C GLY A 238 18.79 -1.61 6.70
N ASP A 239 18.75 -0.73 7.67
CA ASP A 239 18.33 0.66 7.50
C ASP A 239 19.38 1.58 8.14
N LEU A 240 19.77 2.60 7.39
CA LEU A 240 20.64 3.68 7.83
C LEU A 240 19.89 4.99 7.64
N ASN A 241 19.78 5.77 8.70
CA ASN A 241 19.20 7.10 8.69
C ASN A 241 20.17 8.07 9.34
N ALA A 242 20.53 9.14 8.64
CA ALA A 242 21.44 10.16 9.13
C ALA A 242 20.82 11.55 8.93
N THR A 243 20.71 12.29 10.01
CA THR A 243 20.36 13.72 9.99
C THR A 243 21.62 14.52 10.26
N VAL A 244 22.03 15.37 9.32
CA VAL A 244 23.25 16.17 9.38
C VAL A 244 22.88 17.66 9.30
N ALA A 245 23.34 18.45 10.27
CA ALA A 245 23.23 19.90 10.28
C ALA A 245 24.40 20.51 9.48
N VAL A 246 24.25 20.59 8.16
CA VAL A 246 25.31 21.07 7.25
C VAL A 246 25.63 22.54 7.51
N ASP A 247 24.71 23.30 8.10
CA ASP A 247 24.93 24.69 8.53
C ASP A 247 26.09 24.87 9.49
N LYS A 248 26.45 23.83 10.27
CA LYS A 248 27.58 23.90 11.21
C LYS A 248 28.95 23.99 10.51
N PHE A 249 29.04 23.66 9.22
CA PHE A 249 30.26 23.82 8.41
C PHE A 249 30.35 25.18 7.72
N LEU A 250 29.28 25.97 7.75
CA LEU A 250 29.21 27.28 7.10
C LEU A 250 29.55 28.39 8.11
N PRO A 251 30.08 29.54 7.67
CA PRO A 251 30.31 30.67 8.56
C PRO A 251 29.06 31.05 9.36
N PRO A 252 29.12 31.16 10.71
CA PRO A 252 27.96 31.48 11.54
C PRO A 252 27.29 32.82 11.18
N ALA A 253 28.04 33.74 10.57
CA ALA A 253 27.53 35.01 10.08
C ALA A 253 26.47 34.86 8.97
N LEU A 254 26.50 33.76 8.19
CA LEU A 254 25.51 33.49 7.15
C LEU A 254 24.15 33.11 7.73
N ARG A 255 24.11 32.50 8.93
CA ARG A 255 22.89 32.05 9.61
C ARG A 255 21.97 31.20 8.74
N LEU A 256 22.58 30.42 7.86
CA LEU A 256 21.86 29.47 7.03
C LEU A 256 21.51 28.26 7.90
N LYS A 257 20.32 27.69 7.74
CA LYS A 257 19.92 26.44 8.38
C LYS A 257 19.76 25.39 7.29
N VAL A 258 20.57 24.33 7.34
CA VAL A 258 20.64 23.32 6.27
C VAL A 258 20.58 21.92 6.86
N PRO A 259 19.39 21.44 7.27
CA PRO A 259 19.25 20.06 7.73
C PRO A 259 19.17 19.13 6.51
N VAL A 260 20.15 18.24 6.40
CA VAL A 260 20.19 17.19 5.38
C VAL A 260 19.83 15.87 6.04
N LEU A 261 18.87 15.15 5.47
CA LEU A 261 18.47 13.82 5.87
C LEU A 261 18.83 12.84 4.76
N VAL A 262 19.62 11.83 5.11
CA VAL A 262 20.04 10.75 4.21
C VAL A 262 19.50 9.45 4.76
N GLN A 263 18.85 8.66 3.91
CA GLN A 263 18.37 7.33 4.26
C GLN A 263 18.81 6.32 3.21
N ALA A 264 19.21 5.16 3.68
CA ALA A 264 19.47 4.01 2.83
C ALA A 264 18.89 2.78 3.51
N SER A 265 18.10 2.01 2.78
CA SER A 265 17.57 0.74 3.26
C SER A 265 17.76 -0.36 2.25
N THR A 266 17.96 -1.56 2.75
CA THR A 266 18.01 -2.79 1.97
C THR A 266 17.24 -3.87 2.71
N GLN A 267 16.42 -4.59 1.96
CA GLN A 267 15.72 -5.77 2.41
C GLN A 267 15.99 -6.89 1.42
N THR A 268 16.39 -8.03 1.94
CA THR A 268 16.62 -9.25 1.17
C THR A 268 15.83 -10.37 1.83
N ILE A 269 14.96 -11.02 1.05
CA ILE A 269 14.17 -12.17 1.47
C ILE A 269 14.62 -13.37 0.64
N THR A 270 15.22 -14.35 1.31
CA THR A 270 15.63 -15.61 0.68
C THR A 270 14.63 -16.69 1.06
N PRO A 271 13.82 -17.19 0.12
CA PRO A 271 12.78 -18.15 0.44
C PRO A 271 13.35 -19.57 0.65
N GLN A 272 12.78 -20.32 1.60
CA GLN A 272 13.12 -21.74 1.83
C GLN A 272 12.58 -22.64 0.70
N TYR A 273 11.38 -22.32 0.22
CA TYR A 273 10.69 -23.01 -0.87
C TYR A 273 10.82 -22.21 -2.16
N ASP A 274 10.72 -22.86 -3.31
CA ASP A 274 10.73 -22.18 -4.59
C ASP A 274 9.46 -21.32 -4.74
N PRO A 275 9.55 -20.00 -4.98
CA PRO A 275 8.37 -19.15 -5.17
C PRO A 275 7.48 -19.55 -6.36
N LEU A 276 8.03 -20.23 -7.37
CA LEU A 276 7.27 -20.79 -8.49
C LEU A 276 6.76 -22.20 -8.21
N ASP A 277 7.27 -22.83 -7.15
CA ASP A 277 6.90 -24.17 -6.74
C ASP A 277 6.84 -24.30 -5.20
N PRO A 278 5.80 -23.69 -4.56
CA PRO A 278 5.81 -23.40 -3.12
C PRO A 278 5.84 -24.61 -2.19
N ASP A 279 5.62 -25.82 -2.72
CA ASP A 279 5.73 -27.08 -1.99
C ASP A 279 7.12 -27.71 -2.00
N THR A 280 8.01 -27.26 -2.88
CA THR A 280 9.33 -27.84 -3.08
C THR A 280 10.40 -26.91 -2.52
N LYS A 281 11.30 -27.45 -1.67
CA LYS A 281 12.44 -26.69 -1.15
C LYS A 281 13.28 -26.15 -2.30
N LEU A 282 13.77 -24.91 -2.19
CA LEU A 282 14.53 -24.25 -3.25
C LEU A 282 15.75 -25.09 -3.67
N SER A 283 16.44 -25.72 -2.71
CA SER A 283 17.58 -26.60 -2.97
C SER A 283 17.23 -27.81 -3.85
N GLN A 284 16.03 -28.37 -3.69
CA GLN A 284 15.54 -29.49 -4.48
C GLN A 284 15.03 -29.03 -5.85
N SER A 285 14.33 -27.89 -5.90
CA SER A 285 13.87 -27.32 -7.17
C SER A 285 15.04 -26.99 -8.09
N LEU A 286 16.20 -26.58 -7.55
CA LEU A 286 17.42 -26.33 -8.34
C LEU A 286 17.94 -27.56 -9.10
N LEU A 287 17.53 -28.78 -8.74
CA LEU A 287 17.93 -30.01 -9.44
C LEU A 287 17.34 -30.11 -10.86
N LYS A 288 16.27 -29.34 -11.16
CA LYS A 288 15.66 -29.31 -12.50
C LYS A 288 16.54 -28.64 -13.56
N PHE A 289 17.56 -27.88 -13.15
CA PHE A 289 18.52 -27.26 -14.05
C PHE A 289 19.69 -28.22 -14.32
N ALA A 290 20.06 -28.43 -15.59
CA ALA A 290 21.22 -29.23 -15.96
C ALA A 290 22.54 -28.48 -15.70
N ASP A 291 22.56 -27.18 -16.01
CA ASP A 291 23.73 -26.31 -15.95
C ASP A 291 23.93 -25.65 -14.57
N ALA A 292 25.20 -25.53 -14.14
CA ALA A 292 25.56 -24.92 -12.88
C ALA A 292 25.38 -23.39 -12.90
N ASP A 293 25.65 -22.75 -14.03
CA ASP A 293 25.49 -21.30 -14.16
C ASP A 293 24.00 -20.92 -14.11
N ALA A 294 23.13 -21.69 -14.79
CA ALA A 294 21.68 -21.55 -14.69
C ALA A 294 21.17 -21.71 -13.24
N LYS A 295 21.70 -22.66 -12.46
CA LYS A 295 21.35 -22.80 -11.02
C LYS A 295 21.72 -21.57 -10.22
N ALA A 296 22.95 -21.06 -10.40
CA ALA A 296 23.43 -19.89 -9.68
C ALA A 296 22.62 -18.65 -10.03
N GLU A 297 22.25 -18.49 -11.30
CA GLU A 297 21.44 -17.36 -11.75
C GLU A 297 20.00 -17.45 -11.23
N TYR A 298 19.37 -18.62 -11.31
CA TYR A 298 18.04 -18.83 -10.75
C TYR A 298 18.00 -18.51 -9.24
N LYS A 299 19.03 -18.93 -8.49
CA LYS A 299 19.15 -18.62 -7.07
C LYS A 299 19.19 -17.11 -6.78
N LYS A 300 19.74 -16.28 -7.69
CA LYS A 300 19.68 -14.82 -7.54
C LYS A 300 18.30 -14.26 -7.86
N LEU A 301 17.62 -14.83 -8.86
CA LEU A 301 16.30 -14.36 -9.31
C LEU A 301 15.18 -14.66 -8.32
N VAL A 302 15.26 -15.74 -7.55
CA VAL A 302 14.27 -16.07 -6.50
C VAL A 302 14.37 -15.21 -5.25
N VAL A 303 15.49 -14.52 -5.06
CA VAL A 303 15.70 -13.64 -3.90
C VAL A 303 14.92 -12.34 -4.15
N ASP A 304 13.90 -12.09 -3.33
CA ASP A 304 13.24 -10.78 -3.30
C ASP A 304 14.19 -9.78 -2.65
N ARG A 305 14.52 -8.75 -3.41
CA ARG A 305 15.39 -7.68 -2.96
C ARG A 305 14.71 -6.35 -3.19
N THR A 306 14.62 -5.56 -2.12
CA THR A 306 14.19 -4.17 -2.18
C THR A 306 15.29 -3.28 -1.64
N THR A 307 15.69 -2.26 -2.40
CA THR A 307 16.64 -1.24 -1.96
C THR A 307 15.99 0.12 -2.08
N SER A 308 16.08 0.93 -1.04
CA SER A 308 15.60 2.32 -1.06
C SER A 308 16.70 3.28 -0.64
N ARG A 309 16.75 4.44 -1.29
CA ARG A 309 17.74 5.49 -1.03
C ARG A 309 16.99 6.79 -1.05
N SER A 310 17.15 7.62 -0.03
CA SER A 310 16.58 8.96 -0.04
C SER A 310 17.60 9.98 0.44
N ILE A 311 17.57 11.14 -0.20
CA ILE A 311 18.30 12.33 0.25
C ILE A 311 17.28 13.45 0.23
N SER A 312 17.17 14.15 1.36
CA SER A 312 16.30 15.31 1.45
C SER A 312 16.97 16.44 2.22
N VAL A 313 16.72 17.66 1.78
CA VAL A 313 17.08 18.87 2.47
C VAL A 313 15.78 19.63 2.67
N LEU A 314 15.35 19.77 3.92
CA LEU A 314 14.03 20.29 4.24
C LEU A 314 14.16 21.68 4.84
N ASN A 315 13.39 22.62 4.32
CA ASN A 315 13.26 23.96 4.91
C ASN A 315 14.62 24.67 5.08
N VAL A 316 15.45 24.61 4.02
CA VAL A 316 16.67 25.40 3.90
C VAL A 316 16.29 26.86 3.87
N ARG A 317 16.76 27.62 4.86
CA ARG A 317 16.42 29.04 4.99
C ARG A 317 17.54 29.80 5.67
N LYS A 318 17.55 31.11 5.48
CA LYS A 318 18.39 32.03 6.24
C LYS A 318 17.61 32.58 7.43
N GLU A 319 18.19 32.51 8.62
CA GLU A 319 17.57 33.06 9.84
C GLU A 319 17.91 34.55 10.01
N ARG A 320 16.94 35.34 10.49
CA ARG A 320 17.06 36.79 10.65
C ARG A 320 18.05 37.17 11.76
N GLY A 321 18.66 38.35 11.59
CA GLY A 321 19.50 39.03 12.60
C GLY A 321 18.73 39.34 13.90
N PRO A 322 19.34 39.34 15.10
CA PRO A 322 18.71 39.93 16.29
C PRO A 322 18.51 41.44 16.13
N THR A 323 19.32 42.09 15.29
CA THR A 323 19.24 43.53 14.96
C THR A 323 18.25 43.83 13.83
N GLN A 324 17.81 42.82 13.07
CA GLN A 324 16.90 42.98 11.94
C GLN A 324 15.46 42.75 12.43
N THR A 325 14.85 43.78 13.02
CA THR A 325 13.50 43.71 13.62
C THR A 325 12.38 43.89 12.60
N LYS A 326 12.66 44.47 11.43
CA LYS A 326 11.68 44.72 10.37
C LYS A 326 11.90 43.75 9.21
N ALA A 327 10.84 43.08 8.80
CA ALA A 327 10.83 42.29 7.57
C ALA A 327 10.51 43.21 6.39
N HIS A 328 11.35 43.15 5.35
CA HIS A 328 11.06 43.74 4.05
C HIS A 328 10.64 42.67 3.05
N PRO A 329 9.87 43.01 2.00
CA PRO A 329 9.49 42.05 0.96
C PRO A 329 10.72 41.43 0.26
N TRP A 330 11.76 42.21 0.00
CA TRP A 330 12.96 41.73 -0.71
C TRP A 330 13.95 40.96 0.17
N ASP A 331 13.65 40.70 1.44
CA ASP A 331 14.53 39.97 2.34
C ASP A 331 14.61 38.48 1.94
N ILE A 332 15.83 37.96 1.78
CA ILE A 332 16.07 36.54 1.45
C ILE A 332 15.65 35.60 2.60
N GLU A 333 15.58 36.12 3.83
CA GLU A 333 15.10 35.38 5.00
C GLU A 333 13.61 35.01 4.92
N ASN A 334 12.86 35.58 3.96
CA ASN A 334 11.49 35.17 3.65
C ASN A 334 11.44 33.89 2.80
N VAL A 335 12.56 33.44 2.23
CA VAL A 335 12.62 32.29 1.32
C VAL A 335 13.05 31.04 2.07
N ALA A 336 12.32 29.94 1.84
CA ALA A 336 12.66 28.60 2.27
C ALA A 336 12.59 27.63 1.09
N VAL A 337 13.61 26.78 0.97
CA VAL A 337 13.73 25.77 -0.09
C VAL A 337 13.71 24.39 0.53
N SER A 338 12.92 23.47 -0.04
CA SER A 338 12.97 22.06 0.30
C SER A 338 13.16 21.22 -0.96
N TYR A 339 13.90 20.13 -0.84
CA TYR A 339 14.19 19.22 -1.92
C TYR A 339 14.30 17.81 -1.37
N ALA A 340 13.66 16.83 -1.99
CA ALA A 340 13.87 15.43 -1.68
C ALA A 340 13.86 14.58 -2.95
N ILE A 341 14.73 13.59 -2.94
CA ILE A 341 14.78 12.55 -3.94
C ILE A 341 14.76 11.20 -3.24
N THR A 342 13.86 10.32 -3.67
CA THR A 342 13.78 8.95 -3.17
C THR A 342 13.79 8.00 -4.36
N GLU A 343 14.66 7.01 -4.30
CA GLU A 343 14.78 5.96 -5.30
C GLU A 343 14.54 4.62 -4.61
N ARG A 344 13.68 3.79 -5.19
CA ARG A 344 13.43 2.43 -4.73
C ARG A 344 13.53 1.48 -5.92
N THR A 345 14.33 0.44 -5.76
CA THR A 345 14.43 -0.66 -6.73
C THR A 345 13.99 -1.95 -6.05
N HIS A 346 13.11 -2.69 -6.70
CA HIS A 346 12.65 -4.00 -6.27
C HIS A 346 12.83 -5.02 -7.42
N SER A 347 13.19 -6.24 -7.06
CA SER A 347 13.28 -7.38 -7.98
C SER A 347 12.87 -8.64 -7.24
N ASP A 348 12.15 -9.52 -7.93
CA ASP A 348 11.74 -10.85 -7.45
C ASP A 348 11.64 -11.82 -8.65
N ILE A 349 11.15 -13.03 -8.41
CA ILE A 349 11.07 -14.06 -9.44
C ILE A 349 10.16 -13.66 -10.63
N ASN A 350 9.16 -12.81 -10.41
CA ASN A 350 8.19 -12.38 -11.43
C ASN A 350 8.50 -10.99 -11.99
N THR A 351 9.40 -10.25 -11.33
CA THR A 351 9.70 -8.85 -11.58
C THR A 351 11.20 -8.70 -11.74
N GLN A 352 11.65 -8.59 -13.00
CA GLN A 352 13.06 -8.35 -13.32
C GLN A 352 13.56 -7.05 -12.67
N ARG A 353 12.76 -5.99 -12.78
CA ARG A 353 13.07 -4.69 -12.21
C ARG A 353 11.80 -3.86 -12.05
N ASP A 354 11.53 -3.44 -10.83
CA ASP A 354 10.56 -2.39 -10.49
C ASP A 354 11.36 -1.23 -9.89
N TYR A 355 11.52 -0.17 -10.67
CA TYR A 355 12.26 1.02 -10.27
C TYR A 355 11.29 2.19 -10.12
N SER A 356 11.29 2.80 -8.95
CA SER A 356 10.52 4.01 -8.66
C SER A 356 11.46 5.13 -8.21
N ARG A 357 11.17 6.33 -8.69
CA ARG A 357 11.88 7.55 -8.35
C ARG A 357 10.87 8.65 -8.07
N SER A 358 10.84 9.13 -6.84
CA SER A 358 10.10 10.33 -6.48
C SER A 358 11.04 11.51 -6.31
N TYR A 359 10.59 12.66 -6.78
CA TYR A 359 11.24 13.94 -6.68
C TYR A 359 10.23 14.92 -6.11
N THR A 360 10.55 15.51 -4.98
CA THR A 360 9.76 16.61 -4.42
C THR A 360 10.63 17.83 -4.26
N ALA A 361 10.13 18.99 -4.68
CA ALA A 361 10.80 20.25 -4.44
C ALA A 361 9.76 21.28 -4.03
N ALA A 362 10.09 22.12 -3.07
CA ALA A 362 9.21 23.19 -2.63
C ALA A 362 10.01 24.48 -2.50
N LEU A 363 9.47 25.55 -3.07
CA LEU A 363 9.92 26.92 -2.83
C LEU A 363 8.81 27.64 -2.08
N ALA A 364 9.10 28.11 -0.88
CA ALA A 364 8.18 28.90 -0.08
C ALA A 364 8.77 30.30 0.12
N TYR A 365 7.95 31.32 -0.09
CA TYR A 365 8.24 32.71 0.22
C TYR A 365 7.15 33.19 1.17
N VAL A 366 7.55 33.68 2.35
CA VAL A 366 6.63 34.17 3.38
C VAL A 366 7.11 35.52 3.87
N TYR A 367 6.41 36.57 3.45
CA TYR A 367 6.54 37.92 3.96
C TYR A 367 5.46 38.19 5.00
N GLN A 368 5.86 38.63 6.18
CA GLN A 368 4.96 39.07 7.23
C GLN A 368 5.54 40.33 7.87
N THR A 369 4.73 41.38 7.96
CA THR A 369 5.11 42.62 8.64
C THR A 369 4.00 43.11 9.55
N THR A 370 4.33 44.07 10.41
CA THR A 370 3.34 44.87 11.11
C THR A 370 2.96 46.06 10.22
N PRO A 371 1.69 46.23 9.83
CA PRO A 371 1.27 47.32 8.96
C PRO A 371 1.61 48.70 9.54
N VAL A 372 2.31 49.52 8.75
CA VAL A 372 2.53 50.94 9.07
C VAL A 372 1.48 51.75 8.34
N SER A 373 0.52 52.31 9.08
CA SER A 373 -0.54 53.14 8.52
C SER A 373 -0.11 54.61 8.43
N PHE A 374 -0.20 55.23 7.26
CA PHE A 374 0.04 56.65 7.05
C PHE A 374 -1.29 57.43 7.04
N THR A 375 -1.37 58.55 7.75
CA THR A 375 -2.55 59.42 7.84
C THR A 375 -2.31 60.78 7.19
N PRO A 376 -2.50 60.92 5.86
CA PRO A 376 -2.09 62.11 5.09
C PRO A 376 -2.77 63.41 5.56
N LEU A 377 -4.05 63.32 5.94
CA LEU A 377 -4.88 64.49 6.27
C LEU A 377 -4.87 64.86 7.75
N SER A 378 -4.07 64.15 8.58
CA SER A 378 -4.06 64.32 10.03
C SER A 378 -3.59 65.70 10.52
N LYS A 379 -2.83 66.43 9.69
CA LYS A 379 -2.25 67.75 10.04
C LYS A 379 -3.07 68.95 9.55
N ILE A 380 -4.17 68.73 8.82
CA ILE A 380 -5.00 69.81 8.26
C ILE A 380 -5.97 70.31 9.34
N LYS A 381 -5.73 71.54 9.85
CA LYS A 381 -6.56 72.17 10.90
C LYS A 381 -8.02 72.40 10.49
N ALA A 382 -8.30 72.58 9.21
CA ALA A 382 -9.67 72.72 8.70
C ALA A 382 -10.55 71.46 8.92
N LEU A 383 -9.94 70.31 9.22
CA LEU A 383 -10.62 69.05 9.49
C LEU A 383 -10.72 68.72 11.00
N ASP A 384 -10.48 69.70 11.89
CA ASP A 384 -10.56 69.53 13.35
C ASP A 384 -12.00 69.48 13.91
N SER A 385 -13.00 69.74 13.06
CA SER A 385 -14.42 69.64 13.44
C SER A 385 -14.81 68.19 13.81
N PRO A 386 -15.62 67.98 14.86
CA PRO A 386 -16.15 66.67 15.23
C PRO A 386 -16.85 65.91 14.08
N TYR A 387 -17.42 66.64 13.12
CA TYR A 387 -18.13 66.08 11.97
C TYR A 387 -17.20 65.73 10.78
N LEU A 388 -15.97 66.26 10.77
CA LEU A 388 -14.98 66.04 9.69
C LEU A 388 -13.86 65.05 10.09
N LYS A 389 -13.95 64.46 11.29
CA LYS A 389 -13.00 63.46 11.80
C LYS A 389 -12.82 62.25 10.88
N ILE A 390 -13.87 61.86 10.15
CA ILE A 390 -13.83 60.79 9.15
C ILE A 390 -12.77 61.04 8.07
N PHE A 391 -12.61 62.27 7.61
CA PHE A 391 -11.62 62.65 6.60
C PHE A 391 -10.22 62.81 7.20
N LYS A 392 -10.12 63.30 8.43
CA LYS A 392 -8.83 63.48 9.13
C LYS A 392 -8.15 62.14 9.45
N GLU A 393 -8.94 61.09 9.70
CA GLU A 393 -8.47 59.76 10.09
C GLU A 393 -8.41 58.76 8.93
N VAL A 394 -8.55 59.24 7.68
CA VAL A 394 -8.20 58.46 6.49
C VAL A 394 -6.76 58.00 6.63
N ASN A 395 -6.57 56.70 6.53
CA ASN A 395 -5.29 56.05 6.72
C ASN A 395 -5.07 55.05 5.59
N PHE A 396 -3.81 54.85 5.23
CA PHE A 396 -3.42 53.97 4.14
C PHE A 396 -2.16 53.20 4.52
N SER A 397 -2.18 51.89 4.30
CA SER A 397 -1.01 51.01 4.46
C SER A 397 -0.55 50.57 3.07
N PRO A 398 0.58 51.08 2.55
CA PRO A 398 1.01 50.80 1.18
C PRO A 398 1.50 49.37 0.94
N LEU A 399 1.90 48.67 2.00
CA LEU A 399 2.41 47.29 1.94
C LEU A 399 1.38 46.33 2.52
N PRO A 400 1.30 45.09 1.99
CA PRO A 400 0.46 44.05 2.57
C PRO A 400 0.96 43.65 3.95
N SER A 401 0.05 43.24 4.82
CA SER A 401 0.39 42.75 6.16
C SER A 401 1.05 41.37 6.07
N ARG A 402 0.57 40.55 5.14
CA ARG A 402 1.12 39.22 4.83
C ARG A 402 1.08 38.96 3.34
N PHE A 403 2.13 38.36 2.83
CA PHE A 403 2.09 37.71 1.53
C PHE A 403 2.88 36.42 1.59
N SER A 404 2.26 35.32 1.18
CA SER A 404 2.92 34.04 1.03
C SER A 404 2.69 33.46 -0.35
N PHE A 405 3.75 32.90 -0.90
CA PHE A 405 3.76 32.23 -2.18
C PHE A 405 4.49 30.90 -2.00
N ARG A 406 3.90 29.81 -2.47
CA ARG A 406 4.51 28.49 -2.41
C ARG A 406 4.37 27.78 -3.73
N VAL A 407 5.45 27.20 -4.22
CA VAL A 407 5.46 26.29 -5.37
C VAL A 407 5.90 24.92 -4.90
N ASP A 408 5.09 23.90 -5.15
CA ASP A 408 5.41 22.51 -4.88
C ASP A 408 5.48 21.72 -6.19
N LEU A 409 6.60 21.04 -6.39
CA LEU A 409 6.84 20.06 -7.44
C LEU A 409 6.75 18.67 -6.82
N ASP A 410 5.86 17.81 -7.32
CA ASP A 410 5.78 16.39 -6.95
C ASP A 410 5.82 15.56 -8.24
N ARG A 411 6.98 14.92 -8.50
CA ARG A 411 7.16 14.01 -9.62
C ARG A 411 7.34 12.60 -9.10
N ARG A 412 6.57 11.65 -9.65
CA ARG A 412 6.70 10.22 -9.41
C ARG A 412 6.88 9.53 -10.74
N TYR A 413 7.96 8.78 -10.84
CA TYR A 413 8.28 7.95 -11.99
C TYR A 413 8.41 6.51 -11.52
N ASN A 414 7.81 5.58 -12.25
CA ASN A 414 7.95 4.15 -12.04
C ASN A 414 8.09 3.45 -13.38
N GLU A 415 9.03 2.51 -13.46
CA GLU A 415 9.21 1.60 -14.58
C GLU A 415 9.25 0.18 -14.04
N ARG A 416 8.43 -0.70 -14.61
CA ARG A 416 8.29 -2.09 -14.19
C ARG A 416 8.48 -3.02 -15.38
N PHE A 417 9.45 -3.91 -15.26
CA PHE A 417 9.77 -4.99 -16.19
C PHE A 417 9.43 -6.31 -15.52
N LEU A 418 8.45 -7.01 -16.09
CA LEU A 418 8.05 -8.34 -15.65
C LEU A 418 8.92 -9.40 -16.33
N GLN A 419 9.02 -10.55 -15.70
CA GLN A 419 9.64 -11.74 -16.29
C GLN A 419 8.76 -12.95 -16.01
N ARG A 420 8.92 -14.00 -16.81
CA ARG A 420 8.17 -15.25 -16.65
C ARG A 420 9.02 -16.45 -17.02
N VAL A 421 8.75 -17.58 -16.41
CA VAL A 421 9.28 -18.87 -16.84
C VAL A 421 8.35 -19.44 -17.92
N LEU A 422 8.91 -19.87 -19.04
CA LEU A 422 8.14 -20.47 -20.14
C LEU A 422 8.08 -22.00 -20.02
N GLU A 423 9.20 -22.62 -19.63
CA GLU A 423 9.33 -24.06 -19.51
C GLU A 423 10.01 -24.44 -18.18
N PRO A 424 9.63 -25.57 -17.55
CA PRO A 424 10.32 -26.07 -16.37
C PRO A 424 11.83 -26.24 -16.63
N GLY A 425 12.67 -25.73 -15.73
CA GLY A 425 14.13 -25.81 -15.87
C GLY A 425 14.77 -24.75 -16.77
N THR A 426 14.00 -23.77 -17.23
CA THR A 426 14.52 -22.59 -17.92
C THR A 426 14.56 -21.37 -16.98
N LEU A 427 15.48 -20.44 -17.26
CA LEU A 427 15.52 -19.17 -16.55
C LEU A 427 14.32 -18.29 -16.94
N PRO A 428 13.79 -17.47 -16.01
CA PRO A 428 12.82 -16.45 -16.35
C PRO A 428 13.31 -15.56 -17.50
N THR A 429 12.48 -15.40 -18.52
CA THR A 429 12.75 -14.49 -19.63
C THR A 429 12.04 -13.17 -19.38
N ALA A 430 12.76 -12.06 -19.53
CA ALA A 430 12.20 -10.73 -19.39
C ALA A 430 11.17 -10.43 -20.48
N VAL A 431 10.03 -9.86 -20.08
CA VAL A 431 9.08 -9.28 -21.01
C VAL A 431 9.69 -7.98 -21.54
N THR A 432 9.93 -7.90 -22.85
CA THR A 432 10.66 -6.79 -23.47
C THR A 432 9.97 -5.43 -23.34
N THR A 433 8.66 -5.42 -23.13
CA THR A 433 7.87 -4.20 -22.97
C THR A 433 7.68 -3.87 -21.49
N GLY A 434 8.35 -2.80 -21.03
CA GLY A 434 8.15 -2.25 -19.68
C GLY A 434 6.85 -1.46 -19.55
N VAL A 435 6.29 -1.46 -18.35
CA VAL A 435 5.16 -0.59 -17.97
C VAL A 435 5.70 0.65 -17.27
N TYR A 436 5.28 1.83 -17.70
CA TYR A 436 5.72 3.10 -17.13
C TYR A 436 4.54 3.83 -16.48
N TYR A 437 4.68 4.15 -15.19
CA TYR A 437 3.74 5.00 -14.47
C TYR A 437 4.40 6.31 -14.12
N LYS A 438 3.72 7.41 -14.45
CA LYS A 438 4.31 8.74 -14.47
C LYS A 438 3.30 9.75 -13.97
N SER A 439 3.72 10.57 -13.02
CA SER A 439 2.96 11.75 -12.60
C SER A 439 3.92 12.88 -12.27
N PHE A 440 3.60 14.09 -12.71
CA PHE A 440 4.37 15.27 -12.36
C PHE A 440 3.42 16.46 -12.17
N TYR A 441 3.25 16.85 -10.92
CA TYR A 441 2.40 17.96 -10.51
C TYR A 441 3.23 19.20 -10.14
N VAL A 442 2.69 20.37 -10.47
CA VAL A 442 3.18 21.69 -10.05
C VAL A 442 2.03 22.42 -9.38
N ASN A 443 2.08 22.57 -8.07
CA ASN A 443 1.09 23.31 -7.30
C ASN A 443 1.65 24.68 -6.95
N ARG A 444 0.84 25.73 -7.12
CA ARG A 444 1.20 27.11 -6.79
C ARG A 444 0.12 27.68 -5.88
N VAL A 445 0.50 28.05 -4.67
CA VAL A 445 -0.39 28.59 -3.65
C VAL A 445 -0.02 30.04 -3.38
N TYR A 446 -1.02 30.92 -3.42
CA TYR A 446 -0.92 32.34 -3.15
C TYR A 446 -1.83 32.67 -1.97
N ASP A 447 -1.33 33.46 -1.04
CA ASP A 447 -2.11 34.00 0.07
C ASP A 447 -1.59 35.39 0.36
N LEU A 448 -2.46 36.38 0.19
CA LEU A 448 -2.21 37.78 0.38
C LEU A 448 -3.24 38.30 1.38
N SER A 449 -2.77 38.93 2.44
CA SER A 449 -3.60 39.71 3.36
C SER A 449 -3.10 41.14 3.36
N TRP A 450 -4.00 42.07 3.06
CA TRP A 450 -3.69 43.48 2.94
C TRP A 450 -4.70 44.34 3.69
N ASP A 451 -4.24 44.87 4.82
CA ASP A 451 -4.94 45.90 5.58
C ASP A 451 -4.74 47.27 4.93
N ILE A 452 -5.39 47.48 3.77
CA ILE A 452 -5.31 48.70 2.95
C ILE A 452 -5.56 49.94 3.82
N THR A 453 -6.56 49.87 4.68
CA THR A 453 -6.81 50.84 5.76
C THR A 453 -7.19 50.08 7.04
N LYS A 454 -7.18 50.73 8.20
CA LYS A 454 -7.72 50.20 9.46
C LYS A 454 -9.18 49.76 9.37
N ALA A 455 -9.92 50.24 8.37
CA ALA A 455 -11.31 49.90 8.12
C ALA A 455 -11.49 48.95 6.94
N LEU A 456 -10.49 48.78 6.06
CA LEU A 456 -10.61 47.99 4.83
C LEU A 456 -9.50 46.96 4.78
N ARG A 457 -9.89 45.69 4.85
CA ARG A 457 -9.01 44.54 4.69
C ARG A 457 -9.38 43.78 3.43
N LEU A 458 -8.36 43.40 2.67
CA LEU A 458 -8.46 42.55 1.49
C LEU A 458 -7.68 41.25 1.75
N ASP A 459 -8.35 40.11 1.62
CA ASP A 459 -7.72 38.80 1.64
C ASP A 459 -7.89 38.16 0.25
N TYR A 460 -6.79 37.68 -0.32
CA TYR A 460 -6.76 36.97 -1.60
C TYR A 460 -6.05 35.64 -1.41
N THR A 461 -6.74 34.54 -1.67
CA THR A 461 -6.13 33.20 -1.71
C THR A 461 -6.35 32.58 -3.08
N ALA A 462 -5.33 31.96 -3.63
CA ALA A 462 -5.43 31.22 -4.88
C ALA A 462 -4.59 29.96 -4.86
N ASN A 463 -5.11 28.89 -5.45
CA ASN A 463 -4.44 27.62 -5.63
C ASN A 463 -4.52 27.21 -7.09
N ASN A 464 -3.36 27.12 -7.74
CA ASN A 464 -3.23 26.65 -9.10
C ASN A 464 -2.54 25.28 -9.10
N ARG A 465 -3.29 24.24 -9.46
CA ARG A 465 -2.78 22.89 -9.70
C ARG A 465 -2.51 22.70 -11.18
N GLY A 466 -1.28 22.33 -11.51
CA GLY A 466 -0.84 22.02 -12.87
C GLY A 466 -0.21 20.64 -13.00
N VAL A 467 -0.21 20.13 -14.23
CA VAL A 467 0.45 18.88 -14.61
C VAL A 467 1.56 19.20 -15.62
N VAL A 468 2.75 18.62 -15.44
CA VAL A 468 3.83 18.65 -16.43
C VAL A 468 3.67 17.43 -17.31
N ASP A 469 3.15 17.62 -18.52
CA ASP A 469 2.96 16.52 -19.47
C ASP A 469 4.33 15.98 -19.94
N GLU A 470 4.44 14.65 -20.07
CA GLU A 470 5.61 13.97 -20.62
C GLU A 470 5.15 12.85 -21.58
N GLY A 471 6.04 12.41 -22.49
CA GLY A 471 5.70 11.40 -23.50
C GLY A 471 5.68 9.97 -22.97
N ALA A 472 5.35 9.02 -23.84
CA ALA A 472 5.35 7.59 -23.54
C ALA A 472 6.78 7.03 -23.35
N GLY A 473 6.90 5.83 -22.78
CA GLY A 473 8.18 5.12 -22.65
C GLY A 473 9.04 5.59 -21.47
N ALA A 474 10.35 5.38 -21.51
CA ALA A 474 11.26 5.78 -20.42
C ALA A 474 11.44 7.31 -20.37
N SER A 475 11.55 7.89 -19.18
CA SER A 475 11.95 9.31 -18.98
C SER A 475 13.33 9.44 -18.31
N ILE A 476 13.98 8.31 -18.03
CA ILE A 476 15.26 8.19 -17.33
C ILE A 476 16.20 7.34 -18.21
N GLY A 477 17.48 7.67 -18.19
CA GLY A 477 18.50 7.02 -19.03
C GLY A 477 18.82 7.82 -20.29
N ASN A 478 19.51 7.17 -21.23
CA ASN A 478 20.12 7.77 -22.41
C ASN A 478 19.49 7.31 -23.73
N SER A 479 18.36 6.59 -23.70
CA SER A 479 17.65 6.25 -24.95
C SER A 479 17.13 7.52 -25.63
N ALA A 480 16.92 7.44 -26.95
CA ALA A 480 16.36 8.56 -27.69
C ALA A 480 14.98 8.99 -27.12
N GLU A 481 14.15 8.04 -26.69
CA GLU A 481 12.86 8.38 -26.05
C GLU A 481 13.07 9.06 -24.69
N ALA A 482 14.02 8.58 -23.88
CA ALA A 482 14.32 9.19 -22.57
C ALA A 482 14.80 10.64 -22.71
N GLN A 483 15.66 10.92 -23.69
CA GLN A 483 16.16 12.27 -23.96
C GLN A 483 15.04 13.19 -24.46
N ALA A 484 14.19 12.70 -25.37
CA ALA A 484 13.02 13.45 -25.84
C ALA A 484 12.06 13.79 -24.69
N ASN A 485 11.77 12.82 -23.82
CA ASN A 485 10.95 13.02 -22.63
C ASN A 485 11.58 14.02 -21.66
N GLN A 486 12.89 13.95 -21.41
CA GLN A 486 13.60 14.91 -20.56
C GLN A 486 13.51 16.34 -21.11
N ALA A 487 13.61 16.53 -22.43
CA ALA A 487 13.44 17.83 -23.06
C ALA A 487 12.01 18.36 -22.91
N LEU A 488 10.99 17.51 -23.12
CA LEU A 488 9.59 17.85 -22.91
C LEU A 488 9.30 18.28 -21.47
N ILE A 489 9.80 17.51 -20.49
CA ILE A 489 9.65 17.82 -19.06
C ILE A 489 10.24 19.19 -18.74
N ARG A 490 11.46 19.50 -19.21
CA ARG A 490 12.10 20.80 -18.98
C ARG A 490 11.26 21.94 -19.57
N ASN A 491 10.83 21.80 -20.82
CA ASN A 491 10.03 22.81 -21.50
C ASN A 491 8.68 23.05 -20.82
N ASN A 492 7.98 21.97 -20.44
CA ASN A 492 6.67 22.05 -19.79
C ASN A 492 6.78 22.56 -18.34
N LEU A 493 7.85 22.21 -17.62
CA LEU A 493 8.13 22.72 -16.28
C LEU A 493 8.44 24.22 -16.30
N LEU A 494 9.25 24.70 -17.25
CA LEU A 494 9.55 26.13 -17.42
C LEU A 494 8.29 26.96 -17.71
N ARG A 495 7.28 26.36 -18.34
CA ARG A 495 5.97 26.99 -18.58
C ARG A 495 5.01 26.88 -17.38
N GLY A 496 5.43 26.25 -16.28
CA GLY A 496 4.62 26.07 -15.07
C GLY A 496 3.59 24.94 -15.17
N GLY A 497 3.72 24.04 -16.14
CA GLY A 497 2.77 22.97 -16.43
C GLY A 497 1.45 23.46 -17.00
N ARG A 498 0.64 22.52 -17.47
CA ARG A 498 -0.74 22.77 -17.90
C ARG A 498 -1.65 22.79 -16.67
N THR A 499 -2.30 23.93 -16.41
CA THR A 499 -3.27 24.06 -15.31
C THR A 499 -4.40 23.06 -15.48
N THR A 500 -4.69 22.28 -14.45
CA THR A 500 -5.84 21.36 -14.41
C THR A 500 -6.94 21.89 -13.51
N ASN A 501 -6.59 22.64 -12.48
CA ASN A 501 -7.54 23.24 -11.56
C ASN A 501 -6.99 24.55 -11.01
N PHE A 502 -7.84 25.58 -10.98
CA PHE A 502 -7.51 26.87 -10.41
C PHE A 502 -8.67 27.33 -9.53
N ASP A 503 -8.41 27.48 -8.25
CA ASP A 503 -9.36 27.97 -7.26
C ASP A 503 -8.86 29.31 -6.72
N GLN A 504 -9.72 30.32 -6.66
CA GLN A 504 -9.40 31.60 -6.03
C GLN A 504 -10.55 32.09 -5.16
N THR A 505 -10.20 32.78 -4.09
CA THR A 505 -11.13 33.47 -3.20
C THR A 505 -10.61 34.86 -2.93
N ILE A 506 -11.47 35.86 -3.14
CA ILE A 506 -11.19 37.27 -2.84
C ILE A 506 -12.21 37.71 -1.81
N SER A 507 -11.77 38.14 -0.64
CA SER A 507 -12.61 38.65 0.44
C SER A 507 -12.23 40.09 0.76
N ALA A 508 -13.18 41.02 0.63
CA ALA A 508 -13.04 42.39 1.10
C ALA A 508 -13.92 42.57 2.34
N THR A 509 -13.34 43.04 3.43
CA THR A 509 -14.06 43.37 4.66
C THR A 509 -13.89 44.86 4.95
N TYR A 510 -15.01 45.58 5.00
CA TYR A 510 -15.07 47.01 5.27
C TYR A 510 -15.87 47.29 6.53
N ARG A 511 -15.18 47.83 7.54
CA ARG A 511 -15.78 48.36 8.76
C ARG A 511 -16.29 49.77 8.49
N LEU A 512 -17.61 49.96 8.55
CA LEU A 512 -18.21 51.27 8.33
C LEU A 512 -17.75 52.23 9.44
N PRO A 513 -17.22 53.42 9.12
CA PRO A 513 -16.67 54.38 10.08
C PRO A 513 -17.79 55.17 10.81
N LEU A 514 -18.84 54.48 11.24
CA LEU A 514 -19.99 55.06 11.96
C LEU A 514 -19.58 55.59 13.33
N ASP A 515 -18.54 54.99 13.92
CA ASP A 515 -17.89 55.41 15.17
C ASP A 515 -17.18 56.77 15.07
N LYS A 516 -16.86 57.22 13.85
CA LYS A 516 -16.18 58.50 13.61
C LYS A 516 -17.13 59.67 13.40
N PHE A 517 -18.42 59.42 13.28
CA PHE A 517 -19.44 60.44 13.10
C PHE A 517 -20.29 60.59 14.37
N PRO A 518 -20.35 61.78 14.99
CA PRO A 518 -20.96 61.97 16.32
C PRO A 518 -22.43 61.56 16.46
N LEU A 519 -23.17 61.50 15.35
CA LEU A 519 -24.59 61.09 15.33
C LEU A 519 -24.79 59.57 15.24
N THR A 520 -23.76 58.81 14.86
CA THR A 520 -23.83 57.37 14.61
C THR A 520 -22.81 56.57 15.43
N ASP A 521 -22.16 57.19 16.41
CA ASP A 521 -21.07 56.57 17.20
C ASP A 521 -21.51 55.45 18.16
N TRP A 522 -22.82 55.25 18.27
CA TRP A 522 -23.51 54.15 18.93
C TRP A 522 -23.80 52.97 17.99
N LEU A 523 -23.48 53.10 16.70
CA LEU A 523 -23.58 52.05 15.70
C LEU A 523 -22.19 51.50 15.37
N SER A 524 -22.11 50.19 15.18
CA SER A 524 -20.95 49.53 14.56
C SER A 524 -21.46 48.57 13.51
N ALA A 525 -20.82 48.55 12.34
CA ALA A 525 -21.23 47.69 11.25
C ALA A 525 -20.02 47.27 10.42
N ASP A 526 -19.95 45.98 10.12
CA ASP A 526 -18.93 45.36 9.28
C ASP A 526 -19.61 44.73 8.06
N VAL A 527 -19.14 45.11 6.88
CA VAL A 527 -19.62 44.56 5.61
C VAL A 527 -18.52 43.70 5.00
N ARG A 528 -18.83 42.46 4.65
CA ARG A 528 -17.93 41.53 3.98
C ARG A 528 -18.51 41.14 2.63
N TYR A 529 -17.66 41.16 1.61
CA TYR A 529 -17.93 40.61 0.30
C TYR A 529 -16.87 39.56 -0.03
N SER A 530 -17.28 38.31 -0.28
CA SER A 530 -16.39 37.21 -0.65
C SER A 530 -16.80 36.66 -2.02
N ALA A 531 -15.87 36.65 -2.97
CA ALA A 531 -16.06 36.05 -4.28
C ALA A 531 -15.16 34.82 -4.43
N HIS A 532 -15.74 33.72 -4.88
CA HIS A 532 -15.05 32.46 -5.15
C HIS A 532 -15.15 32.16 -6.64
N TYR A 533 -14.04 31.73 -7.24
CA TYR A 533 -13.97 31.29 -8.63
C TYR A 533 -13.19 29.97 -8.70
N THR A 534 -13.77 29.00 -9.38
CA THR A 534 -13.13 27.71 -9.68
C THR A 534 -13.15 27.47 -11.18
N TRP A 535 -11.99 27.11 -11.72
CA TRP A 535 -11.82 26.63 -13.09
C TRP A 535 -11.27 25.21 -13.04
N LEU A 536 -11.88 24.32 -13.82
CA LEU A 536 -11.49 22.91 -13.92
C LEU A 536 -11.30 22.54 -15.39
N ALA A 537 -10.11 22.05 -15.72
CA ALA A 537 -9.80 21.59 -17.07
C ALA A 537 -10.57 20.31 -17.42
N ALA A 538 -11.00 20.19 -18.68
CA ALA A 538 -11.49 18.92 -19.18
C ALA A 538 -10.40 17.83 -19.22
N SER A 539 -10.83 16.58 -19.09
CA SER A 539 -9.95 15.43 -19.24
C SER A 539 -9.46 15.31 -20.68
N THR A 540 -8.14 15.17 -20.85
CA THR A 540 -7.51 14.89 -22.15
C THR A 540 -7.66 13.42 -22.58
N ALA A 541 -8.23 12.57 -21.72
CA ALA A 541 -8.44 11.15 -22.01
C ALA A 541 -9.70 10.87 -22.83
N LEU A 542 -10.61 11.84 -22.96
CA LEU A 542 -11.86 11.67 -23.70
C LEU A 542 -11.58 11.58 -25.20
N ARG A 543 -11.91 10.43 -25.79
CA ARG A 543 -11.78 10.18 -27.23
C ARG A 543 -13.09 9.61 -27.76
N ALA A 544 -13.50 10.02 -28.95
CA ALA A 544 -14.63 9.48 -29.70
C ALA A 544 -14.13 8.59 -30.84
N ARG A 545 -14.96 7.66 -31.31
CA ARG A 545 -14.70 6.99 -32.61
C ARG A 545 -14.50 8.05 -33.70
N THR A 546 -13.54 7.80 -34.56
CA THR A 546 -13.25 8.68 -35.69
C THR A 546 -14.50 8.80 -36.58
N PRO A 547 -14.90 10.00 -37.02
CA PRO A 547 -16.06 10.19 -37.89
C PRO A 547 -15.90 9.57 -39.29
N THR A 548 -14.66 9.23 -39.67
CA THR A 548 -14.30 8.48 -40.87
C THR A 548 -13.72 7.11 -40.48
N PRO A 549 -14.56 6.16 -40.02
CA PRO A 549 -14.07 4.82 -39.68
C PRO A 549 -13.63 4.08 -40.95
N ARG A 550 -12.62 3.22 -40.83
CA ARG A 550 -12.19 2.32 -41.90
C ARG A 550 -13.37 1.45 -42.31
N ARG A 551 -13.59 1.36 -43.62
CA ARG A 551 -14.61 0.50 -44.22
C ARG A 551 -13.96 -0.73 -44.84
N LEU A 552 -14.72 -1.82 -44.87
CA LEU A 552 -14.35 -3.03 -45.61
C LEU A 552 -14.40 -2.77 -47.13
N ALA A 553 -13.98 -3.75 -47.92
CA ALA A 553 -13.89 -3.62 -49.38
C ALA A 553 -15.22 -3.28 -50.08
N ASP A 554 -16.35 -3.51 -49.41
CA ASP A 554 -17.69 -3.16 -49.89
C ASP A 554 -18.01 -1.65 -49.81
N GLY A 555 -17.17 -0.84 -49.16
CA GLY A 555 -17.37 0.60 -49.00
C GLY A 555 -18.57 1.00 -48.14
N ILE A 556 -19.29 0.05 -47.54
CA ILE A 556 -20.52 0.26 -46.76
C ILE A 556 -20.32 -0.19 -45.32
N THR A 557 -19.72 -1.36 -45.12
CA THR A 557 -19.57 -1.96 -43.80
C THR A 557 -18.37 -1.36 -43.07
N ILE A 558 -18.59 -0.87 -41.85
CA ILE A 558 -17.52 -0.43 -40.96
C ILE A 558 -16.71 -1.65 -40.52
N ASP A 559 -15.40 -1.58 -40.61
CA ASP A 559 -14.50 -2.62 -40.13
C ASP A 559 -14.65 -2.74 -38.60
N PRO A 560 -15.15 -3.87 -38.06
CA PRO A 560 -15.33 -4.04 -36.62
C PRO A 560 -13.98 -4.06 -35.86
N ALA A 561 -12.86 -4.27 -36.55
CA ALA A 561 -11.52 -4.16 -35.98
C ALA A 561 -10.98 -2.71 -35.92
N ASP A 562 -11.69 -1.73 -36.50
CA ASP A 562 -11.26 -0.33 -36.43
C ASP A 562 -11.46 0.25 -35.03
N THR A 563 -10.33 0.56 -34.39
CA THR A 563 -10.21 1.15 -33.05
C THR A 563 -9.74 2.62 -33.11
N ALA A 564 -9.71 3.24 -34.28
CA ALA A 564 -9.28 4.63 -34.44
C ALA A 564 -10.20 5.60 -33.69
N THR A 565 -9.60 6.44 -32.85
CA THR A 565 -10.32 7.46 -32.07
C THR A 565 -9.69 8.83 -32.21
N VAL A 566 -10.53 9.88 -32.19
CA VAL A 566 -10.13 11.29 -32.19
C VAL A 566 -10.36 11.89 -30.80
N ALA A 567 -9.49 12.83 -30.39
CA ALA A 567 -9.65 13.52 -29.11
C ALA A 567 -10.90 14.41 -29.14
N ILE A 568 -11.68 14.40 -28.06
CA ILE A 568 -12.86 15.27 -27.90
C ILE A 568 -12.46 16.41 -26.96
N ASN A 569 -12.81 17.64 -27.33
CA ASN A 569 -12.70 18.80 -26.44
C ASN A 569 -14.10 19.28 -26.06
N LEU A 570 -14.53 18.97 -24.84
CA LEU A 570 -15.84 19.40 -24.29
C LEU A 570 -15.79 20.78 -23.62
N GLY A 571 -14.64 21.47 -23.66
CA GLY A 571 -14.43 22.73 -22.94
C GLY A 571 -14.19 22.52 -21.44
N ASN A 572 -13.81 23.60 -20.75
CA ASN A 572 -13.50 23.58 -19.32
C ASN A 572 -14.70 24.05 -18.50
N THR A 573 -14.79 23.63 -17.24
CA THR A 573 -15.88 24.03 -16.34
C THR A 573 -15.47 25.23 -15.50
N VAL A 574 -16.35 26.22 -15.38
CA VAL A 574 -16.18 27.39 -14.52
C VAL A 574 -17.32 27.47 -13.53
N GLN A 575 -17.00 27.76 -12.27
CA GLN A 575 -17.97 27.99 -11.21
C GLN A 575 -17.64 29.31 -10.50
N ASN A 576 -18.69 30.08 -10.19
CA ASN A 576 -18.60 31.33 -9.47
C ASN A 576 -19.56 31.31 -8.29
N ASN A 577 -19.12 31.85 -7.16
CA ASN A 577 -19.98 32.10 -6.01
C ASN A 577 -19.63 33.47 -5.41
N ALA A 578 -20.63 34.21 -4.94
CA ALA A 578 -20.44 35.48 -4.25
C ALA A 578 -21.29 35.50 -2.98
N GLU A 579 -20.66 35.82 -1.86
CA GLU A 579 -21.29 35.96 -0.56
C GLU A 579 -21.17 37.41 -0.09
N PHE A 580 -22.30 37.98 0.31
CA PHE A 580 -22.35 39.30 0.92
C PHE A 580 -22.91 39.16 2.33
N THR A 581 -22.15 39.60 3.32
CA THR A 581 -22.53 39.55 4.74
C THR A 581 -22.44 40.95 5.32
N ALA A 582 -23.47 41.39 6.04
CA ALA A 582 -23.45 42.63 6.79
C ALA A 582 -23.83 42.35 8.25
N ASN A 583 -22.92 42.67 9.17
CA ASN A 583 -23.11 42.48 10.60
C ASN A 583 -23.15 43.83 11.28
N GLY A 584 -24.28 44.16 11.90
CA GLY A 584 -24.48 45.42 12.64
C GLY A 584 -24.66 45.16 14.14
N LYS A 585 -24.13 46.06 14.97
CA LYS A 585 -24.37 46.09 16.40
C LYS A 585 -24.76 47.50 16.83
N ILE A 586 -25.81 47.57 17.64
CA ILE A 586 -26.34 48.79 18.25
C ILE A 586 -25.91 48.81 19.72
N ASP A 587 -25.22 49.86 20.15
CA ASP A 587 -24.83 50.10 21.53
C ASP A 587 -25.81 51.10 22.18
N LEU A 588 -26.84 50.57 22.84
CA LEU A 588 -27.89 51.36 23.47
C LEU A 588 -27.36 52.23 24.62
N VAL A 589 -26.29 51.81 25.30
CA VAL A 589 -25.70 52.61 26.39
C VAL A 589 -25.08 53.89 25.82
N LYS A 590 -24.32 53.78 24.72
CA LYS A 590 -23.80 54.96 24.01
C LYS A 590 -24.90 55.85 23.46
N LEU A 591 -25.97 55.26 22.92
CA LEU A 591 -27.13 56.00 22.42
C LEU A 591 -27.83 56.78 23.55
N TYR A 592 -28.14 56.12 24.68
CA TYR A 592 -28.79 56.76 25.82
C TYR A 592 -27.92 57.81 26.50
N ASN A 593 -26.60 57.63 26.50
CA ASN A 593 -25.64 58.62 27.00
C ASN A 593 -25.60 59.92 26.17
N LYS A 594 -26.27 59.98 25.00
CA LYS A 594 -26.53 61.25 24.30
C LYS A 594 -27.55 62.13 25.02
N VAL A 595 -28.42 61.53 25.84
CA VAL A 595 -29.36 62.27 26.70
C VAL A 595 -28.64 62.62 28.00
N ARG A 596 -28.50 63.94 28.27
CA ARG A 596 -27.69 64.49 29.37
C ARG A 596 -28.04 63.89 30.74
N PHE A 597 -29.33 63.64 31.00
CA PHE A 597 -29.83 63.03 32.23
C PHE A 597 -29.39 61.56 32.39
N LEU A 598 -29.51 60.74 31.34
CA LEU A 598 -29.16 59.32 31.37
C LEU A 598 -27.65 59.09 31.42
N ASN A 599 -26.87 60.00 30.82
CA ASN A 599 -25.41 59.97 30.90
C ASN A 599 -24.89 60.07 32.34
N ILE A 600 -25.51 60.94 33.16
CA ILE A 600 -25.15 61.14 34.57
C ILE A 600 -25.43 59.88 35.39
N ILE A 601 -26.50 59.15 35.06
CA ILE A 601 -26.88 57.91 35.74
C ILE A 601 -25.98 56.73 35.32
N ASN A 602 -25.73 56.58 34.02
CA ASN A 602 -24.95 55.45 33.47
C ASN A 602 -23.45 55.55 33.75
N ASN A 603 -22.89 56.76 33.85
CA ASN A 603 -21.46 57.00 34.11
C ASN A 603 -21.19 57.46 35.55
N ALA A 604 -22.13 57.25 36.48
CA ALA A 604 -21.90 57.52 37.88
C ALA A 604 -20.76 56.61 38.41
N PRO A 605 -19.69 57.17 39.01
CA PRO A 605 -18.60 56.36 39.54
C PRO A 605 -19.14 55.38 40.60
N PRO A 606 -18.73 54.10 40.58
CA PRO A 606 -19.17 53.15 41.60
C PRO A 606 -18.78 53.68 42.97
N LYS A 607 -19.72 53.64 43.93
CA LYS A 607 -19.46 54.07 45.31
C LYS A 607 -18.19 53.38 45.83
N PRO A 608 -17.23 54.11 46.43
CA PRO A 608 -16.06 53.50 47.02
C PRO A 608 -16.49 52.42 48.00
N ARG A 609 -15.98 51.20 47.85
CA ARG A 609 -16.16 50.17 48.89
C ARG A 609 -15.53 50.71 50.18
N PRO A 610 -16.17 50.58 51.35
CA PRO A 610 -15.57 50.99 52.61
C PRO A 610 -14.20 50.34 52.76
N ARG A 611 -13.17 51.12 53.11
CA ARG A 611 -11.89 50.56 53.56
C ARG A 611 -12.20 49.64 54.74
N PRO A 612 -11.67 48.40 54.77
CA PRO A 612 -11.68 47.60 55.99
C PRO A 612 -11.09 48.44 57.13
N ALA A 613 -11.77 48.48 58.27
CA ALA A 613 -11.28 49.16 59.45
C ALA A 613 -9.89 48.62 59.80
N ALA A 614 -8.95 49.52 60.13
CA ALA A 614 -7.62 49.13 60.59
C ALA A 614 -7.77 48.25 61.84
N VAL A 615 -7.18 47.05 61.78
CA VAL A 615 -7.08 46.14 62.93
C VAL A 615 -6.17 46.82 63.97
N ASP A 616 -6.69 47.01 65.18
CA ASP A 616 -5.95 47.54 66.33
C ASP A 616 -4.79 46.58 66.67
N PRO A 617 -3.51 47.02 66.63
CA PRO A 617 -2.35 46.19 66.95
C PRO A 617 -2.31 45.65 68.39
N ASN A 618 -3.18 46.13 69.29
CA ASN A 618 -3.16 45.76 70.71
C ASN A 618 -4.35 44.88 71.16
N ALA A 619 -5.15 44.34 70.24
CA ALA A 619 -6.19 43.37 70.59
C ALA A 619 -5.58 41.98 70.86
N PRO A 620 -5.79 41.36 72.05
CA PRO A 620 -5.30 40.02 72.33
C PRO A 620 -5.94 38.96 71.40
N PRO A 621 -5.23 37.87 71.06
CA PRO A 621 -5.71 36.90 70.08
C PRO A 621 -6.91 36.12 70.61
N GLY A 622 -8.11 36.48 70.14
CA GLY A 622 -9.34 35.70 70.33
C GLY A 622 -9.37 34.54 69.35
N GLY A 623 -9.33 33.31 69.88
CA GLY A 623 -9.22 32.08 69.10
C GLY A 623 -10.51 31.60 68.43
N GLY A 624 -10.32 30.71 67.46
CA GLY A 624 -11.34 29.80 66.90
C GLY A 624 -12.37 30.49 65.99
N ALA A 625 -12.90 29.87 64.94
CA ALA A 625 -12.88 28.46 64.55
C ALA A 625 -13.01 28.35 63.02
N ALA A 626 -12.46 27.26 62.52
CA ALA A 626 -12.62 26.77 61.16
C ALA A 626 -14.09 26.52 60.81
N TRP A 627 -14.45 26.80 59.55
CA TRP A 627 -15.19 25.92 58.64
C TRP A 627 -14.70 26.19 57.21
#